data_AF-A0A2Z5WW60-F1
#
_entry.id   AF-A0A2Z5WW60-F1
#
_cell.length_a   1.000
_cell.length_b   1.000
_cell.length_c   1.000
_cell.angle_alpha   90.00
_cell.angle_beta   90.00
_cell.angle_gamma   90.00
#
_symmetry.space_group_name_H-M   'P 1'
#
loop_
_entity.id
_entity.type
_entity.pdbx_description
1 polymer ?
#
loop_
_entity_poly.entity_id
_entity_poly.type
_entity_poly.pdbx_seq_one_letter_code
_entity_poly.pdbx_strand_id
1 'polypeptide(L)' 'MNNKSTIRNLVNRALLVKRLTPELENLINQELSQQGYITDPDYEALEYLMQAIDQGRVQQVC' A
#
# COMPACT_ATOMS: atom_id res chain seq x y z
N MET A 1 14.23 9.59 -14.66
CA MET A 1 14.40 9.45 -13.19
C MET A 1 13.32 10.32 -12.58
N ASN A 2 12.21 9.84 -12.04
CA ASN A 2 12.11 9.06 -10.81
C ASN A 2 10.61 8.72 -10.58
N ASN A 3 9.99 7.85 -11.40
CA ASN A 3 8.64 7.36 -11.13
C ASN A 3 8.70 6.30 -10.01
N LYS A 4 9.11 6.72 -8.81
CA LYS A 4 8.84 5.92 -7.61
C LYS A 4 7.33 5.95 -7.45
N SER A 5 6.66 4.86 -7.84
CA SER A 5 5.20 4.71 -7.71
C SER A 5 4.75 5.18 -6.33
N THR A 6 3.84 6.15 -6.31
CA THR A 6 3.26 6.70 -5.08
C THR A 6 2.67 5.59 -4.22
N ILE A 7 2.04 4.60 -4.86
CA ILE A 7 1.48 3.38 -4.25
C ILE A 7 2.55 2.66 -3.44
N ARG A 8 3.69 2.29 -4.04
CA ARG A 8 4.79 1.63 -3.31
C ARG A 8 5.29 2.44 -2.12
N ASN A 9 5.30 3.77 -2.20
CA ASN A 9 5.68 4.62 -1.08
C ASN A 9 4.63 4.58 0.05
N LEU A 10 3.34 4.63 -0.29
CA LEU A 10 2.23 4.53 0.66
C LEU A 10 2.21 3.17 1.36
N VAL A 11 2.35 2.09 0.59
CA VAL A 11 2.43 0.72 1.11
C VAL A 11 3.64 0.56 2.01
N ASN A 12 4.81 1.04 1.59
CA ASN A 12 6.01 0.97 2.42
C ASN A 12 5.86 1.77 3.72
N ARG A 13 5.14 2.90 3.68
CA ARG A 13 4.77 3.67 4.88
C ARG A 13 3.91 2.86 5.82
N ALA A 14 2.86 2.21 5.32
CA ALA A 14 1.97 1.35 6.11
C ALA A 14 2.73 0.19 6.76
N LEU A 15 3.65 -0.43 6.02
CA LEU A 15 4.56 -1.47 6.53
C LEU A 15 5.52 -0.94 7.60
N LEU A 16 6.09 0.26 7.39
CA LEU A 16 7.00 0.93 8.33
C LEU A 16 6.33 1.22 9.68
N VAL A 17 5.13 1.81 9.63
CA VAL A 17 4.36 2.12 10.83
C VAL A 17 3.63 0.90 11.39
N LYS A 18 3.71 -0.24 10.70
CA LYS A 18 3.00 -1.49 11.00
C LYS A 18 1.51 -1.27 11.23
N ARG A 19 0.94 -0.29 10.56
CA ARG A 19 -0.48 0.04 10.60
C ARG A 19 -0.96 0.48 9.24
N LEU A 20 -2.05 -0.12 8.80
CA LEU A 20 -2.83 0.37 7.68
C LEU A 20 -3.93 1.27 8.25
N THR A 21 -3.76 2.58 8.10
CA THR A 21 -4.79 3.56 8.46
C THR A 21 -5.77 3.71 7.29
N PRO A 22 -7.03 4.10 7.56
CA PRO A 22 -8.01 4.25 6.48
C PRO A 22 -7.63 5.40 5.55
N GLU A 23 -6.90 6.41 6.03
CA GLU A 23 -6.30 7.45 5.19
C GLU A 23 -5.28 6.88 4.19
N LEU A 24 -4.39 5.99 4.64
CA LEU A 24 -3.39 5.35 3.78
C LEU A 24 -4.07 4.45 2.74
N GLU A 25 -5.04 3.66 3.16
CA GLU A 25 -5.83 2.81 2.27
C GLU A 25 -6.59 3.63 1.22
N ASN A 26 -7.19 4.75 1.62
CA ASN A 26 -7.92 5.63 0.71
C ASN A 26 -6.98 6.33 -0.29
N LEU A 27 -5.78 6.76 0.16
CA LEU A 27 -4.76 7.31 -0.73
C LEU A 27 -4.28 6.28 -1.75
N ILE A 28 -4.08 5.03 -1.32
CA ILE A 28 -3.71 3.92 -2.21
C ILE A 28 -4.81 3.70 -3.24
N ASN A 29 -6.08 3.61 -2.83
CA ASN A 29 -7.22 3.43 -3.71
C ASN A 29 -7.44 4.61 -4.68
N GLN A 30 -7.21 5.84 -4.23
CA GLN A 30 -7.25 7.01 -5.11
C GLN A 30 -6.14 6.97 -6.16
N GLU A 31 -4.90 6.65 -5.77
CA GLU A 31 -3.79 6.54 -6.72
C GLU A 31 -4.01 5.38 -7.69
N LEU A 32 -4.53 4.24 -7.23
CA LEU A 32 -4.94 3.12 -8.09
C LEU A 32 -6.00 3.53 -9.11
N SER A 33 -7.02 4.27 -8.65
CA SER A 33 -8.10 4.77 -9.51
C SER A 33 -7.61 5.82 -10.51
N GLN A 34 -6.64 6.66 -10.12
CA GLN A 34 -6.06 7.69 -10.98
C GLN A 34 -5.07 7.11 -12.00
N GLN A 35 -4.21 6.17 -11.60
CA GLN A 35 -3.30 5.51 -12.54
C GLN A 35 -4.08 4.62 -13.52
N GLY A 36 -5.12 3.93 -13.05
CA GLY A 36 -5.91 3.01 -13.88
C GLY A 36 -5.15 1.75 -14.30
N TYR A 37 -3.88 1.61 -13.90
CA TYR A 37 -3.05 0.43 -14.05
C TYR A 37 -2.10 0.33 -12.86
N ILE A 38 -1.77 -0.89 -12.46
CA ILE A 38 -0.79 -1.21 -11.43
C ILE A 38 0.41 -1.87 -12.09
N THR A 39 1.61 -1.48 -11.68
CA THR A 39 2.82 -2.17 -12.13
C THR A 39 3.05 -3.42 -11.27
N ASP A 40 3.67 -4.46 -11.83
CA ASP A 40 4.12 -5.67 -11.08
C ASP A 40 4.67 -5.36 -9.68
N PRO A 41 5.65 -4.45 -9.51
CA PRO A 41 6.22 -4.16 -8.20
C PRO A 41 5.27 -3.41 -7.24
N ASP A 42 4.24 -2.72 -7.75
CA ASP A 42 3.19 -2.15 -6.90
C ASP A 42 2.22 -3.24 -6.43
N TYR A 43 1.92 -4.22 -7.30
CA TYR A 43 1.09 -5.37 -6.96
C TYR A 43 1.75 -6.25 -5.89
N GLU A 44 3.02 -6.61 -6.08
CA GLU A 44 3.79 -7.38 -5.07
C GLU A 44 3.82 -6.69 -3.70
N ALA A 45 3.93 -5.35 -3.69
CA ALA A 45 3.92 -4.58 -2.44
C ALA A 45 2.55 -4.65 -1.74
N LEU A 46 1.47 -4.53 -2.49
CA LEU A 46 0.09 -4.63 -1.97
C LEU A 46 -0.20 -6.04 -1.44
N GLU A 47 0.20 -7.09 -2.17
CA GLU A 47 0.08 -8.47 -1.70
C GLU A 47 0.84 -8.68 -0.39
N TYR A 48 2.08 -8.19 -0.31
CA TYR A 48 2.87 -8.27 0.91
C TYR A 48 2.22 -7.54 2.09
N LEU A 49 1.59 -6.39 1.84
CA LEU A 49 0.85 -5.65 2.86
C LEU A 49 -0.35 -6.47 3.37
N MET A 50 -1.15 -7.04 2.48
CA MET A 50 -2.30 -7.90 2.87
C MET A 50 -1.83 -9.11 3.66
N GLN A 51 -0.75 -9.76 3.24
CA GLN A 51 -0.17 -10.89 3.97
C GLN A 51 0.35 -10.46 5.34
N ALA A 52 0.94 -9.27 5.46
CA ALA A 52 1.39 -8.75 6.74
C ALA A 52 0.22 -8.40 7.68
N ILE A 53 -0.93 -7.97 7.14
CA ILE A 53 -2.17 -7.76 7.91
C ILE A 53 -2.72 -9.09 8.42
N ASP A 54 -2.83 -10.10 7.55
CA ASP A 54 -3.29 -11.44 7.89
C ASP A 54 -2.40 -12.10 8.97
N GLN A 55 -1.08 -11.93 8.86
CA GLN A 55 -0.12 -12.39 9.86
C GLN A 55 -0.14 -11.59 11.18
N GLY A 56 -0.96 -10.53 11.29
CA GLY A 56 -1.00 -9.63 12.45
C GLY A 56 0.26 -8.78 12.63
N ARG A 57 1.13 -8.71 11.60
CA ARG A 57 2.33 -7.85 11.59
C ARG A 57 1.96 -6.39 11.34
N VAL A 58 0.86 -6.14 10.64
CA VAL A 58 0.28 -4.83 10.39
C VAL A 58 -1.11 -4.79 10.98
N GLN A 59 -1.40 -3.81 11.84
CA GLN A 59 -2.75 -3.59 12.32
C GLN A 59 -3.53 -2.75 11.30
N GLN A 60 -4.61 -3.31 10.76
CA GLN A 60 -5.59 -2.51 10.06
C GLN A 60 -6.42 -1.76 11.10
N VAL A 61 -6.37 -0.44 11.05
CA VAL A 61 -7.14 0.43 11.93
C VAL A 61 -8.40 0.80 11.14
N CYS A 62 -9.52 0.12 11.41
CA CYS A 62 -10.82 0.44 10.82
C CYS A 62 -11.58 1.46 11.67
#